data_AF-A0A6G3WJT1-F1
#
_entry.id   AF-A0A6G3WJT1-F1
#
_cell.length_a   1.000
_cell.length_b   1.000
_cell.length_c   1.000
_cell.angle_alpha   90.00
_cell.angle_beta   90.00
_cell.angle_gamma   90.00
#
_symmetry.space_group_name_H-M   'P 1'
#
loop_
_entity.id
_entity.type
_entity.pdbx_description
1 polymer ?
#
loop_
_entity_poly.entity_id
_entity_poly.type
_entity_poly.pdbx_seq_one_letter_code
_entity_poly.pdbx_strand_id
1 'polypeptide(L)'
;LTVGDGIFETVRTSEGRPFALTRHLDRLTRSARGLGLPDPDHDEVRRAAAAVIDANPVALGRLRITYTGGLSPLGSDRGTDGPSLVVALDGVNRRPDSTAVITVPWTRNERGALAGLKTTSYAENVV
;
A
#
# COMPACT_ATOMS: atom_id res chain seq x y z
N LEU A 1 7.94 9.87 4.03
CA LEU A 1 7.05 11.02 3.77
C LEU A 1 7.67 11.98 2.77
N THR A 2 8.86 12.51 3.06
CA THR A 2 9.58 13.55 2.30
C THR A 2 9.59 13.33 0.78
N VAL A 3 9.97 12.14 0.31
CA VAL A 3 10.14 11.86 -1.12
C VAL A 3 9.23 10.74 -1.66
N GLY A 4 8.26 10.30 -0.85
CA GLY A 4 7.40 9.17 -1.22
C GLY A 4 8.11 7.80 -1.28
N ASP A 5 9.26 7.63 -0.60
CA ASP A 5 9.98 6.34 -0.44
C ASP A 5 9.16 5.34 0.39
N GLY A 6 8.14 4.76 -0.25
CA GLY A 6 7.26 3.80 0.36
C GLY A 6 6.31 3.16 -0.65
N ILE A 7 5.78 2.01 -0.24
CA ILE A 7 4.85 1.18 -0.99
C ILE A 7 3.62 0.88 -0.15
N PHE A 8 2.56 0.44 -0.81
CA PHE A 8 1.36 0.07 -0.08
C PHE A 8 0.54 -1.04 -0.74
N GLU A 9 -0.28 -1.68 0.09
CA GLU A 9 -1.39 -2.50 -0.34
C GLU A 9 -2.71 -2.02 0.28
N THR A 10 -3.78 -2.22 -0.47
CA THR A 10 -5.16 -2.01 -0.01
C THR A 10 -5.89 -3.31 -0.23
N VAL A 11 -6.27 -3.97 0.86
CA VAL A 11 -6.86 -5.31 0.88
C VAL A 11 -8.30 -5.19 1.37
N ARG A 12 -9.24 -5.79 0.64
CA ARG A 12 -10.61 -5.92 1.11
C ARG A 12 -10.66 -6.94 2.24
N THR A 13 -11.34 -6.63 3.33
CA THR A 13 -11.76 -7.60 4.34
C THR A 13 -13.28 -7.79 4.27
N SER A 14 -13.75 -9.02 4.47
CA SER A 14 -15.17 -9.36 4.54
C SER A 14 -15.37 -10.30 5.71
N GLU A 15 -16.21 -9.94 6.67
CA GLU A 15 -16.43 -10.71 7.91
C GLU A 15 -15.11 -11.10 8.58
N GLY A 16 -14.22 -10.12 8.77
CA GLY A 16 -12.90 -10.33 9.36
C GLY A 16 -11.90 -11.11 8.50
N ARG A 17 -12.24 -11.49 7.26
CA ARG A 17 -11.34 -12.27 6.38
C ARG A 17 -10.74 -11.39 5.28
N PRO A 18 -9.41 -11.25 5.18
CA PRO A 18 -8.77 -10.55 4.08
C PRO A 18 -8.85 -11.38 2.79
N PHE A 19 -9.17 -10.73 1.68
CA PHE A 19 -9.27 -11.37 0.37
C PHE A 19 -7.92 -11.38 -0.37
N ALA A 20 -7.52 -12.55 -0.87
CA ALA A 20 -6.32 -12.74 -1.70
C ALA A 20 -5.01 -12.18 -1.09
N LEU A 21 -4.86 -12.22 0.24
CA LEU A 21 -3.74 -11.61 0.97
C LEU A 21 -2.38 -12.02 0.41
N THR A 22 -2.16 -13.30 0.09
CA THR A 22 -0.91 -13.78 -0.51
C THR A 22 -0.53 -13.00 -1.78
N ARG A 23 -1.48 -12.77 -2.69
CA ARG A 23 -1.22 -12.01 -3.93
C ARG A 23 -0.87 -10.55 -3.66
N HIS A 24 -1.47 -9.96 -2.62
CA HIS A 24 -1.13 -8.62 -2.17
C HIS A 24 0.29 -8.56 -1.61
N LEU A 25 0.68 -9.52 -0.77
CA LEU A 25 2.03 -9.60 -0.22
C LEU A 25 3.10 -9.83 -1.30
N ASP A 26 2.82 -10.68 -2.29
CA ASP A 26 3.71 -10.88 -3.44
C ASP A 26 3.92 -9.57 -4.22
N ARG A 27 2.85 -8.78 -4.42
CA ARG A 27 2.95 -7.48 -5.08
C ARG A 27 3.66 -6.43 -4.21
N LEU A 28 3.47 -6.49 -2.89
CA LEU A 28 4.19 -5.66 -1.93
C LEU A 28 5.69 -5.90 -2.06
N THR A 29 6.15 -7.15 -2.04
CA THR A 29 7.57 -7.50 -2.26
C THR A 29 8.09 -7.06 -3.62
N ARG A 30 7.32 -7.28 -4.70
CA ARG A 30 7.73 -6.77 -6.03
C ARG A 30 7.90 -5.24 -6.04
N SER A 31 6.99 -4.51 -5.40
CA SER A 31 7.08 -3.05 -5.29
C SER A 31 8.26 -2.61 -4.42
N ALA A 32 8.54 -3.33 -3.32
CA ALA A 32 9.67 -3.06 -2.44
C ALA A 32 11.00 -3.18 -3.20
N ARG A 33 11.20 -4.30 -3.90
CA ARG A 33 12.38 -4.54 -4.73
C ARG A 33 12.55 -3.49 -5.82
N GLY A 34 11.45 -3.12 -6.50
CA GLY A 34 11.47 -2.07 -7.52
C GLY A 34 11.87 -0.69 -6.98
N LEU A 35 11.58 -0.41 -5.70
CA LEU A 35 11.96 0.83 -5.01
C LEU A 35 13.32 0.71 -4.28
N GLY A 36 13.98 -0.46 -4.35
CA GLY A 36 15.22 -0.73 -3.62
C GLY A 36 15.03 -0.73 -2.09
N LEU A 37 13.85 -1.09 -1.61
CA LEU A 37 13.58 -1.37 -0.20
C LEU A 37 13.88 -2.83 0.13
N PRO A 38 14.20 -3.16 1.40
CA PRO A 38 14.26 -4.55 1.85
C PRO A 38 12.95 -5.30 1.59
N ASP A 39 13.04 -6.60 1.40
CA ASP A 39 11.85 -7.44 1.28
C ASP A 39 11.05 -7.38 2.59
N PRO A 40 9.72 -7.07 2.54
CA PRO A 40 8.88 -7.11 3.73
C PRO A 40 8.82 -8.56 4.27
N ASP A 41 8.93 -8.72 5.59
CA ASP A 41 8.62 -9.99 6.25
C ASP A 41 7.11 -10.25 6.14
N HIS A 42 6.74 -11.23 5.32
CA HIS A 42 5.34 -11.56 5.10
C HIS A 42 4.65 -12.07 6.36
N ASP A 43 5.36 -12.76 7.25
CA ASP A 43 4.76 -13.29 8.47
C ASP A 43 4.47 -12.18 9.47
N GLU A 44 5.37 -11.18 9.56
CA GLU A 44 5.10 -9.98 10.33
C GLU A 44 3.91 -9.19 9.78
N VAL A 45 3.82 -9.03 8.47
CA VAL A 45 2.67 -8.35 7.84
C VAL A 45 1.37 -9.12 8.09
N ARG A 46 1.38 -10.47 8.06
CA ARG A 46 0.21 -11.30 8.39
C ARG A 46 -0.20 -11.15 9.86
N ARG A 47 0.76 -11.16 10.80
CA ARG A 47 0.50 -10.95 12.23
C ARG A 47 -0.12 -9.58 12.49
N ALA A 48 0.47 -8.52 11.92
CA ALA A 48 -0.05 -7.17 12.06
C ALA A 48 -1.45 -7.01 11.44
N ALA A 49 -1.69 -7.61 10.27
CA ALA A 49 -3.01 -7.63 9.64
C ALA A 49 -4.07 -8.33 10.51
N ALA A 50 -3.76 -9.50 11.05
CA ALA A 50 -4.66 -10.23 11.94
C ALA A 50 -4.98 -9.41 13.20
N ALA A 51 -3.94 -8.89 13.88
CA ALA A 51 -4.11 -8.10 15.10
C ALA A 51 -5.01 -6.86 14.88
N VAL A 52 -4.82 -6.14 13.77
CA VAL A 52 -5.63 -4.95 13.45
C VAL A 52 -7.08 -5.34 13.11
N ILE A 53 -7.29 -6.44 12.39
CA ILE A 53 -8.63 -6.95 12.07
C ILE A 53 -9.37 -7.38 13.34
N ASP A 54 -8.72 -8.15 14.20
CA ASP A 54 -9.33 -8.69 15.43
C ASP A 54 -9.70 -7.56 16.41
N ALA A 55 -8.87 -6.52 16.48
CA ALA A 55 -9.13 -5.36 17.34
C ALA A 55 -10.24 -4.43 16.80
N ASN A 56 -10.57 -4.48 15.51
CA ASN A 56 -11.48 -3.55 14.84
C ASN A 56 -12.49 -4.29 13.95
N PRO A 57 -13.42 -5.06 14.54
CA PRO A 57 -14.35 -5.89 13.78
C PRO A 57 -15.28 -5.03 12.91
N VAL A 58 -15.24 -5.28 11.60
CA VAL A 58 -16.12 -4.65 10.59
C VAL A 58 -16.59 -5.71 9.58
N ALA A 59 -17.86 -5.63 9.15
CA ALA A 59 -18.43 -6.57 8.19
C ALA A 59 -17.77 -6.46 6.80
N LEU A 60 -17.51 -5.23 6.36
CA LEU A 60 -16.76 -4.94 5.14
C LEU A 60 -15.72 -3.87 5.45
N GLY A 61 -14.45 -4.19 5.22
CA GLY A 61 -13.35 -3.31 5.58
C GLY A 61 -12.33 -3.12 4.48
N ARG A 62 -11.53 -2.07 4.67
CA ARG A 62 -10.39 -1.71 3.85
C ARG A 62 -9.15 -1.74 4.73
N LEU A 63 -8.40 -2.84 4.65
CA LEU A 63 -7.11 -2.97 5.31
C LEU A 63 -6.04 -2.32 4.44
N ARG A 64 -5.34 -1.33 5.00
CA ARG A 64 -4.22 -0.63 4.40
C ARG A 64 -2.93 -1.15 5.03
N ILE A 65 -2.02 -1.65 4.19
CA ILE A 65 -0.67 -2.02 4.58
C ILE A 65 0.27 -1.00 3.92
N THR A 66 1.07 -0.29 4.70
CA THR A 66 2.03 0.70 4.19
C THR A 66 3.41 0.33 4.70
N TYR A 67 4.39 0.27 3.79
CA TYR A 67 5.77 -0.09 4.09
C TYR A 67 6.69 0.99 3.52
N THR A 68 7.51 1.63 4.36
CA THR A 68 8.34 2.78 3.95
C THR A 68 9.80 2.55 4.26
N GLY A 69 10.69 3.34 3.65
CA GLY A 69 12.13 3.34 3.95
C GLY A 69 12.51 3.81 5.36
N GLY A 70 11.53 4.20 6.18
CA GLY A 70 11.74 4.65 7.56
C GLY A 70 11.93 6.15 7.71
N LEU A 71 12.53 6.53 8.83
CA LEU A 71 12.96 7.91 9.08
C LEU A 71 14.10 8.26 8.14
N SER A 72 14.06 9.48 7.58
CA SER A 72 15.04 9.96 6.62
C SER A 72 15.35 11.44 6.88
N PRO A 73 16.51 11.94 6.44
CA PRO A 73 16.77 13.37 6.34
C PRO A 73 15.72 14.10 5.49
N LEU A 74 15.79 15.44 5.50
CA LEU A 74 14.93 16.29 4.67
C LEU A 74 15.31 16.28 3.17
N GLY A 75 16.41 15.61 2.82
CA GLY A 75 16.86 15.40 1.43
C GLY A 75 16.27 14.13 0.79
N SER A 76 16.87 13.71 -0.32
CA SER A 76 16.50 12.47 -1.02
C SER A 76 17.22 11.22 -0.48
N ASP A 77 18.16 11.39 0.44
CA ASP A 77 18.89 10.30 1.07
C ASP A 77 17.97 9.46 1.94
N ARG A 78 18.24 8.15 1.98
CA ARG A 78 17.60 7.24 2.92
C ARG A 78 18.31 7.31 4.27
N GLY A 79 17.56 7.18 5.37
CA GLY A 79 18.14 7.01 6.70
C GLY A 79 18.64 5.59 6.94
N THR A 80 19.12 5.35 8.16
CA THR A 80 19.68 4.05 8.58
C THR A 80 18.78 3.27 9.55
N ASP A 81 17.63 3.82 9.92
CA ASP A 81 16.74 3.25 10.93
C ASP A 81 15.97 2.02 10.42
N GLY A 82 16.10 1.71 9.13
CA GLY A 82 15.41 0.61 8.49
C GLY A 82 13.93 0.93 8.21
N PRO A 83 13.21 -0.04 7.63
CA PRO A 83 11.87 0.19 7.12
C PRO A 83 10.83 0.27 8.24
N SER A 84 9.74 1.00 7.99
CA SER A 84 8.57 1.02 8.87
C SER A 84 7.37 0.34 8.24
N LEU A 85 6.60 -0.41 9.05
CA LEU A 85 5.36 -1.06 8.67
C LEU A 85 4.19 -0.44 9.43
N VAL A 86 3.18 0.03 8.71
CA VAL A 86 1.92 0.53 9.27
C VAL A 86 0.77 -0.25 8.67
N VAL A 87 -0.06 -0.84 9.55
CA VAL A 87 -1.30 -1.52 9.16
C VAL A 87 -2.48 -0.82 9.80
N ALA A 88 -3.47 -0.46 9.01
CA ALA A 88 -4.68 0.23 9.46
C ALA A 88 -5.92 -0.37 8.80
N LEU A 89 -7.04 -0.38 9.51
CA LEU A 89 -8.32 -0.87 9.02
C LEU A 89 -9.38 0.21 9.21
N ASP A 90 -10.21 0.38 8.19
CA ASP A 90 -11.40 1.21 8.25
C ASP A 90 -12.61 0.45 7.69
N GLY A 91 -13.78 0.70 8.26
CA GLY A 91 -15.06 0.16 7.78
C GLY A 91 -15.50 0.88 6.52
N VAL A 92 -16.03 0.17 5.54
CA VAL A 92 -16.45 0.78 4.27
C VAL A 92 -17.81 0.30 3.81
N ASN A 93 -18.55 1.20 3.15
CA ASN A 93 -19.79 0.86 2.47
C ASN A 93 -19.52 0.17 1.13
N ARG A 94 -20.45 -0.70 0.71
CA ARG A 94 -20.45 -1.27 -0.63
C ARG A 94 -20.50 -0.15 -1.67
N ARG A 95 -19.61 -0.21 -2.66
CA ARG A 95 -19.64 0.72 -3.80
C ARG A 95 -20.77 0.35 -4.77
N PRO A 96 -21.37 1.33 -5.46
CA PRO A 96 -22.31 1.06 -6.56
C PRO A 96 -21.68 0.19 -7.64
N ASP A 97 -22.51 -0.58 -8.35
CA ASP A 97 -22.05 -1.50 -9.40
C ASP A 97 -21.59 -0.78 -10.68
N SER A 98 -21.95 0.49 -10.85
CA SER A 98 -21.52 1.34 -11.97
C SER A 98 -21.02 2.70 -11.52
N THR A 99 -20.22 3.35 -12.36
CA THR A 99 -19.71 4.70 -12.15
C THR A 99 -19.48 5.40 -13.48
N ALA A 100 -19.40 6.73 -13.46
CA ALA A 100 -19.02 7.51 -14.63
C ALA A 100 -17.49 7.62 -14.74
N VAL A 101 -16.98 7.67 -15.96
CA VAL A 101 -15.55 7.83 -16.23
C VAL A 101 -15.33 8.95 -17.24
N ILE A 102 -14.20 9.63 -17.14
CA ILE A 102 -13.75 10.64 -18.10
C ILE A 102 -12.32 10.35 -18.52
N THR A 103 -11.93 10.82 -19.70
CA THR A 103 -10.53 10.87 -20.13
C THR A 103 -9.88 12.14 -19.62
N VAL A 104 -8.69 12.01 -19.05
CA VAL A 104 -7.85 13.16 -18.66
C VAL A 104 -6.83 13.47 -19.77
N PRO A 105 -6.35 14.73 -19.90
CA PRO A 105 -5.44 15.11 -20.99
C PRO A 105 -3.99 14.63 -20.80
N TRP A 106 -3.62 14.14 -19.62
CA TRP A 106 -2.26 13.69 -19.32
C TRP A 106 -2.07 12.21 -19.60
N THR A 107 -0.98 11.88 -20.31
CA THR A 107 -0.57 10.50 -20.54
C THR A 107 0.15 9.92 -19.33
N ARG A 108 -0.02 8.61 -19.12
CA ARG A 108 0.77 7.87 -18.12
C ARG A 108 2.14 7.55 -18.69
N ASN A 109 3.20 7.78 -17.91
CA ASN A 109 4.55 7.43 -18.30
C ASN A 109 4.84 5.94 -18.05
N GLU A 110 4.69 5.12 -19.09
CA GLU A 110 4.93 3.67 -19.04
C GLU A 110 6.41 3.29 -18.88
N ARG A 111 7.32 4.25 -19.09
CA ARG A 111 8.78 4.07 -18.97
C ARG A 111 9.35 4.65 -17.67
N GLY A 112 8.50 5.20 -16.82
CA GLY A 112 8.92 5.77 -15.54
C GLY A 112 9.50 4.69 -14.62
N ALA A 113 10.46 5.07 -13.78
CA ALA A 113 11.12 4.14 -12.84
C ALA A 113 10.14 3.46 -11.86
N LEU A 114 8.99 4.07 -11.62
CA LEU A 114 7.94 3.55 -10.74
C LEU A 114 6.80 2.84 -11.49
N ALA A 115 6.90 2.70 -12.82
CA ALA A 115 5.86 2.05 -13.63
C ALA A 115 5.64 0.61 -13.14
N GLY A 116 4.38 0.27 -12.86
CA GLY A 116 3.98 -1.05 -12.34
C GLY A 116 4.21 -1.26 -10.83
N LEU A 117 4.85 -0.32 -10.14
CA LEU A 117 5.04 -0.36 -8.68
C LEU A 117 3.87 0.33 -7.98
N LYS A 118 3.46 -0.20 -6.82
CA LYS A 118 2.38 0.40 -6.01
C LYS A 118 2.97 1.23 -4.87
N THR A 119 3.33 2.47 -5.19
CA THR A 119 4.11 3.37 -4.33
C THR A 119 3.24 4.41 -3.63
N THR A 120 3.78 5.03 -2.58
CA THR A 120 3.15 6.20 -1.93
C THR A 120 3.27 7.48 -2.76
N SER A 121 4.10 7.49 -3.81
CA SER A 121 4.19 8.57 -4.81
C SER A 121 2.98 8.55 -5.75
N TYR A 122 1.81 8.87 -5.20
CA TYR A 122 0.49 8.63 -5.82
C TYR A 122 -0.20 9.91 -6.31
N ALA A 123 0.49 11.06 -6.27
CA ALA A 123 -0.09 12.38 -6.55
C ALA A 123 -0.66 12.50 -7.97
N GLU A 124 -0.04 11.87 -8.97
CA GLU A 124 -0.58 11.86 -10.35
C GLU A 124 -1.93 11.13 -10.48
N ASN A 125 -2.38 10.36 -9.48
CA ASN A 125 -3.68 9.69 -9.51
C ASN A 125 -4.82 10.54 -8.92
N VAL A 126 -4.52 11.72 -8.41
CA VAL A 126 -5.49 12.62 -7.76
C VAL A 126 -5.58 14.00 -8.41
N VAL A 127 -4.89 14.19 -9.54
CA VAL A 127 -4.90 15.42 -10.36
C VAL A 127 -5.67 15.23 -11.65
#